data_AF-A0A165XJB3-F1
#
_entry.id   AF-A0A165XJB3-F1
#
_cell.length_a   1.000
_cell.length_b   1.000
_cell.length_c   1.000
_cell.angle_alpha   90.00
_cell.angle_beta   90.00
_cell.angle_gamma   90.00
#
_symmetry.space_group_name_H-M   'P 1'
#
loop_
_entity.id
_entity.type
_entity.pdbx_description
1 polymer ?
#
loop_
_entity_poly.entity_id
_entity_poly.type
_entity_poly.pdbx_seq_one_letter_code
_entity_poly.pdbx_strand_id
1 'polypeptide(L)'
;MHSHFDRLRIWFTHVEASGNTYRVESTDGAYLFPVARNPVTFTSTDPALPLPNPEYLKLHRACARVLHRSGVHEYIKDVIERE
;
A
#
# COMPACT_ATOMS: atom_id res chain seq x y z
N MET A 1 -4.38 6.88 -6.64
CA MET A 1 -3.45 6.13 -5.77
C MET A 1 -4.16 5.61 -4.51
N HIS A 2 -4.87 6.46 -3.76
CA HIS A 2 -5.61 6.06 -2.54
C HIS A 2 -6.54 4.85 -2.75
N SER A 3 -7.38 4.86 -3.78
CA SER A 3 -8.28 3.74 -4.09
C SER A 3 -7.58 2.41 -4.40
N HIS A 4 -6.34 2.43 -4.90
CA HIS A 4 -5.56 1.21 -5.09
C HIS A 4 -4.99 0.68 -3.77
N PHE A 5 -4.65 1.59 -2.85
CA PHE A 5 -4.22 1.23 -1.51
C PHE A 5 -5.36 0.61 -0.71
N ASP A 6 -6.55 1.22 -0.73
CA ASP A 6 -7.74 0.72 -0.02
C ASP A 6 -8.15 -0.68 -0.52
N ARG A 7 -8.08 -0.88 -1.83
CA ARG A 7 -8.44 -2.17 -2.48
C ARG A 7 -7.31 -3.20 -2.44
N LEU A 8 -6.27 -2.98 -1.62
CA LEU A 8 -5.13 -3.88 -1.46
C LEU A 8 -4.40 -4.19 -2.79
N ARG A 9 -4.49 -3.31 -3.80
CA ARG A 9 -3.86 -3.49 -5.13
C ARG A 9 -2.40 -3.05 -5.16
N ILE A 10 -2.07 -2.07 -4.32
CA ILE A 10 -0.68 -1.64 -4.07
C ILE A 10 -0.39 -1.76 -2.58
N TRP A 11 0.88 -1.91 -2.22
CA TRP A 11 1.33 -1.87 -0.82
C TRP A 11 2.72 -1.25 -0.71
N PHE A 12 3.10 -0.91 0.52
CA PHE A 12 4.37 -0.25 0.83
C PHE A 12 5.30 -1.23 1.56
N THR A 13 6.52 -1.40 1.04
CA THR A 13 7.59 -2.15 1.70
C THR A 13 8.62 -1.16 2.22
N HIS A 14 8.87 -1.19 3.52
CA HIS A 14 9.86 -0.33 4.17
C HIS A 14 11.25 -0.54 3.56
N VAL A 15 11.96 0.56 3.31
CA VAL A 15 13.36 0.52 2.89
C VAL A 15 14.21 0.68 4.15
N GLU A 16 14.84 -0.42 4.56
CA GLU A 16 15.71 -0.50 5.75
C GLU A 16 16.70 0.69 5.80
N ALA A 17 16.96 1.18 7.02
CA ALA A 17 17.77 2.36 7.31
C ALA A 17 17.21 3.74 6.87
N SER A 18 16.03 3.81 6.23
CA SER A 18 15.47 5.09 5.75
C SER A 18 14.07 5.39 6.31
N GLY A 19 14.01 5.99 7.51
CA GLY A 19 12.83 6.61 8.14
C GLY A 19 11.45 6.25 7.58
N ASN A 20 10.79 7.22 6.94
CA ASN A 20 9.47 7.06 6.30
C ASN A 20 9.59 6.87 4.77
N THR A 21 10.55 6.07 4.32
CA THR A 21 10.76 5.76 2.91
C THR A 21 10.35 4.33 2.59
N TYR A 22 9.59 4.17 1.51
CA TYR A 22 8.94 2.92 1.15
C TYR A 22 9.02 2.66 -0.35
N ARG A 23 9.23 1.39 -0.71
CA ARG A 23 9.02 0.90 -2.06
C ARG A 23 7.52 0.66 -2.27
N VAL A 24 6.97 1.22 -3.34
CA VAL A 24 5.60 0.92 -3.78
C VAL A 24 5.65 -0.36 -4.61
N GLU A 25 4.83 -1.34 -4.26
CA GLU A 25 4.77 -2.65 -4.87
C GLU A 25 3.33 -3.02 -5.25
N SER A 26 3.19 -3.89 -6.24
CA SER A 26 1.92 -4.38 -6.78
C SER A 26 2.12 -5.73 -7.45
N THR A 27 1.07 -6.52 -7.60
CA THR A 27 1.06 -7.72 -8.46
C THR A 27 0.90 -7.39 -9.94
N ASP A 28 0.26 -6.26 -10.25
CA ASP A 28 0.07 -5.74 -11.59
C ASP A 28 0.83 -4.39 -11.74
N GLY A 29 1.76 -4.35 -12.67
CA GLY A 29 2.57 -3.16 -12.97
C GLY A 29 1.73 -1.97 -13.42
N ALA A 30 0.51 -2.19 -13.94
CA ALA A 30 -0.39 -1.11 -14.35
C ALA A 30 -0.74 -0.15 -13.21
N TYR A 31 -0.83 -0.66 -11.98
CA TYR A 31 -1.11 0.17 -10.80
C TYR A 31 0.08 1.05 -10.38
N LEU A 32 1.27 0.80 -10.92
CA LEU A 32 2.49 1.55 -10.61
C LEU A 32 2.79 2.66 -11.63
N PHE A 33 2.12 2.70 -12.79
CA PHE A 33 2.31 3.76 -13.79
C PHE A 33 2.20 5.20 -13.22
N PRO A 34 1.29 5.51 -12.28
CA PRO A 34 1.21 6.85 -11.70
C PRO A 34 2.35 7.18 -10.73
N VAL A 35 3.21 6.22 -10.36
CA VAL A 35 4.28 6.40 -9.39
C VAL A 35 5.54 6.88 -10.11
N ALA A 36 5.69 8.19 -10.21
CA ALA A 36 6.80 8.81 -10.95
C ALA A 36 8.19 8.52 -10.36
N ARG A 37 8.29 8.31 -9.03
CA ARG A 37 9.55 7.96 -8.33
C ARG A 37 9.27 6.87 -7.30
N ASN A 38 10.10 5.84 -7.28
CA ASN A 38 10.02 4.71 -6.37
C ASN A 38 11.45 4.31 -5.94
N PRO A 39 11.82 4.38 -4.65
CA PRO A 39 10.97 4.55 -3.47
C PRO A 39 10.38 5.95 -3.29
N VAL A 40 9.30 6.02 -2.49
CA VAL A 40 8.64 7.26 -2.06
C VAL A 40 8.96 7.53 -0.60
N THR A 41 9.07 8.80 -0.22
CA THR A 41 9.23 9.23 1.18
C THR A 41 7.99 10.00 1.59
N PHE A 42 7.31 9.56 2.65
CA PHE A 42 6.18 10.32 3.20
C PHE A 42 6.70 11.55 3.94
N THR A 43 6.13 12.69 3.61
CA THR A 43 6.36 13.97 4.27
C THR A 43 5.02 14.55 4.69
N SER A 44 5.03 15.42 5.69
CA SER A 44 3.85 16.17 6.12
C SER A 44 4.15 17.65 5.97
N THR A 45 3.21 18.41 5.42
CA THR A 45 3.25 19.87 5.43
C THR A 45 2.86 20.44 6.79
N ASP A 46 2.18 19.64 7.61
CA ASP A 46 1.79 19.97 8.98
C ASP A 46 2.52 19.06 9.99
N PRO A 47 3.47 19.59 10.78
CA PRO A 47 4.19 18.82 11.79
C PRO A 47 3.30 18.22 12.88
N ALA A 48 2.08 18.74 13.09
CA ALA A 48 1.13 18.20 14.05
C ALA A 48 0.46 16.90 13.58
N LEU A 49 0.47 16.63 12.27
CA LEU A 49 -0.07 15.40 11.70
C LEU A 49 1.00 14.31 11.66
N PRO A 50 0.76 13.15 12.31
CA PRO A 50 1.72 12.05 12.26
C PRO A 50 1.81 11.48 10.85
N LEU A 51 3.01 11.10 10.46
CA LEU A 51 3.23 10.30 9.26
C LEU A 51 2.63 8.89 9.44
N PRO A 52 2.38 8.15 8.35
CA PRO A 52 1.88 6.79 8.43
C PRO A 52 2.75 5.91 9.32
N ASN A 53 2.13 5.18 10.25
CA ASN A 53 2.86 4.27 11.13
C ASN A 53 3.40 3.08 10.31
N PRO A 54 4.72 2.79 10.35
CA PRO A 54 5.33 1.68 9.62
C PRO A 54 4.69 0.30 9.90
N GLU A 55 4.25 0.05 11.13
CA GLU A 55 3.65 -1.24 11.51
C GLU A 55 2.28 -1.45 10.86
N TYR A 56 1.49 -0.38 10.70
CA TYR A 56 0.22 -0.46 9.98
C TYR A 56 0.42 -0.67 8.48
N LEU A 57 1.45 -0.06 7.89
CA LEU A 57 1.83 -0.32 6.49
C LEU A 57 2.31 -1.76 6.29
N LYS A 58 3.05 -2.31 7.27
CA LYS A 58 3.48 -3.71 7.27
C LYS A 58 2.30 -4.68 7.38
N LEU A 59 1.32 -4.39 8.24
CA LEU A 59 0.07 -5.15 8.35
C LEU A 59 -0.70 -5.12 7.04
N HIS A 60 -0.90 -3.93 6.46
CA HIS A 60 -1.56 -3.77 5.17
C HIS A 60 -0.89 -4.59 4.07
N ARG A 61 0.45 -4.54 3.98
CA ARG A 61 1.23 -5.37 3.05
C ARG A 61 0.95 -6.87 3.24
N ALA A 62 0.89 -7.34 4.48
CA ALA A 62 0.58 -8.73 4.76
C ALA A 62 -0.82 -9.10 4.23
N CYS A 63 -1.84 -8.28 4.51
CA CYS A 63 -3.19 -8.45 3.97
C CYS A 63 -3.22 -8.47 2.44
N ALA A 64 -2.55 -7.51 1.79
CA ALA A 64 -2.47 -7.47 0.33
C ALA A 64 -1.80 -8.73 -0.25
N ARG A 65 -0.69 -9.18 0.33
CA ARG A 65 -0.02 -10.41 -0.10
C ARG A 65 -0.89 -11.64 0.09
N VAL A 66 -1.64 -11.75 1.19
CA VAL A 66 -2.58 -12.84 1.42
C VAL A 66 -3.70 -12.81 0.38
N LEU A 67 -4.33 -11.65 0.14
CA LEU A 67 -5.39 -11.47 -0.85
C LEU A 67 -4.94 -11.97 -2.24
N HIS A 68 -3.78 -11.51 -2.71
CA HIS A 68 -3.29 -11.84 -4.05
C HIS A 68 -2.74 -13.26 -4.17
N ARG A 69 -2.17 -13.84 -3.10
CA ARG A 69 -1.61 -15.19 -3.15
C ARG A 69 -2.63 -16.30 -2.91
N SER A 70 -3.74 -16.00 -2.24
CA SER A 70 -4.78 -16.97 -1.92
C SER A 70 -5.79 -17.20 -3.05
N GLY A 71 -5.78 -16.35 -4.10
CA GLY A 71 -6.81 -16.38 -5.15
C GLY A 71 -8.17 -15.83 -4.71
N VAL A 72 -8.30 -15.32 -3.47
CA VAL A 72 -9.55 -14.83 -2.87
C VAL A 72 -9.90 -13.40 -3.34
N HIS A 73 -9.15 -12.85 -4.30
CA HIS A 73 -9.33 -11.48 -4.79
C HIS A 73 -10.77 -11.20 -5.27
N GLU A 74 -11.38 -12.14 -6.00
CA GLU A 74 -12.74 -11.99 -6.51
C GLU A 74 -13.78 -11.99 -5.38
N TYR A 75 -13.64 -12.87 -4.40
CA TYR A 75 -14.56 -12.96 -3.26
C TYR A 75 -14.53 -11.71 -2.38
N ILE A 76 -13.33 -11.17 -2.10
CA ILE A 76 -13.19 -9.98 -1.25
C ILE A 76 -13.64 -8.71 -1.97
N LYS A 77 -13.52 -8.63 -3.29
CA LYS A 77 -14.06 -7.51 -4.06
C LYS A 77 -15.56 -7.36 -3.85
N ASP A 78 -16.30 -8.47 -3.87
CA ASP A 78 -17.75 -8.48 -3.64
C ASP A 78 -18.13 -8.09 -2.21
N VAL A 79 -17.30 -8.43 -1.22
CA VAL A 79 -17.53 -8.04 0.18
C VAL A 79 -17.29 -6.54 0.38
N ILE A 80 -16.19 -6.00 -0.17
CA ILE A 80 -15.84 -4.58 -0.05
C ILE A 80 -16.86 -3.68 -0.76
N GLU A 81 -17.49 -4.14 -1.85
CA GLU A 81 -18.50 -3.36 -2.58
C GLU A 81 -19.88 -3.34 -1.91
N ARG A 82 -20.10 -4.12 -0.84
CA ARG A 82 -21.37 -4.22 -0.11
C ARG A 82 -21.42 -3.44 1.21
N GLU A 83 -20.30 -2.88 1.64
CA GLU A 83 -20.13 -2.06 2.85
C GLU A 83 -19.98 -0.58 2.46
#